data_AF-A0A6P0XTZ2-F1
#
_entry.id   AF-A0A6P0XTZ2-F1
#
_cell.length_a   1.000
_cell.length_b   1.000
_cell.length_c   1.000
_cell.angle_alpha   90.00
_cell.angle_beta   90.00
_cell.angle_gamma   90.00
#
_symmetry.space_group_name_H-M   'P 1'
#
loop_
_entity.id
_entity.type
_entity.pdbx_description
1 polymer ?
#
loop_
_entity_poly.entity_id
_entity_poly.type
_entity_poly.pdbx_seq_one_letter_code
_entity_poly.pdbx_strand_id
1 'polypeptide(L)'
;SLLQSIDVSSLALQIDEGDIVSSFSVLLQSRSISSGSDIGKATLSFLDESNNVLLSEVFIDNPVQDVFDWNQFFDERIVPVSTRSIEIILDSSRNVGISSDSYFDEVSLTLNSSDNQSVPEPASAPSLIALGVLGFGSSLLKRTSR
;
A
#
# COMPACT_ATOMS: atom_id res chain seq x y z
N SER A 1 4.66 -25.88 0.57
CA SER A 1 4.53 -24.43 0.75
C SER A 1 5.71 -23.88 1.56
N LEU A 2 6.08 -22.64 1.26
CA LEU A 2 6.87 -21.75 2.13
C LEU A 2 5.92 -20.67 2.67
N LEU A 3 6.05 -20.31 3.94
CA LEU A 3 5.24 -19.27 4.57
C LEU A 3 6.15 -18.24 5.23
N GLN A 4 5.84 -16.97 5.02
CA GLN A 4 6.41 -15.86 5.76
C GLN A 4 5.27 -15.05 6.38
N SER A 5 5.32 -14.86 7.69
CA SER A 5 4.40 -14.01 8.45
C SER A 5 5.17 -12.78 8.92
N ILE A 6 4.64 -11.59 8.65
CA ILE A 6 5.25 -10.30 8.99
C ILE A 6 4.36 -9.60 10.01
N ASP A 7 4.87 -9.42 11.23
CA ASP A 7 4.21 -8.59 12.25
C ASP A 7 4.32 -7.11 11.87
N VAL A 8 3.17 -6.46 11.73
CA VAL A 8 3.04 -5.03 11.41
C VAL A 8 2.42 -4.22 12.54
N SER A 9 2.34 -4.79 13.75
CA SER A 9 1.72 -4.15 14.92
C SER A 9 2.38 -2.82 15.31
N SER A 10 3.66 -2.62 14.97
CA SER A 10 4.34 -1.33 15.16
C SER A 10 3.77 -0.20 14.30
N LEU A 11 3.03 -0.53 13.23
CA LEU A 11 2.36 0.41 12.33
C LEU A 11 0.85 0.50 12.59
N ALA A 12 0.33 -0.13 13.65
CA ALA A 12 -1.10 -0.28 13.91
C ALA A 12 -1.90 1.03 13.78
N LEU A 13 -1.41 2.14 14.37
CA LEU A 13 -2.09 3.44 14.28
C LEU A 13 -2.25 3.92 12.84
N GLN A 14 -1.17 3.88 12.05
CA GLN A 14 -1.19 4.30 10.65
C GLN A 14 -2.05 3.37 9.78
N ILE A 15 -2.02 2.07 10.04
CA ILE A 15 -2.89 1.09 9.35
C ILE A 15 -4.36 1.38 9.66
N ASP A 16 -4.68 1.65 10.93
CA ASP A 16 -6.06 1.89 11.36
C ASP A 16 -6.60 3.24 10.87
N GLU A 17 -5.72 4.21 10.60
CA GLU A 17 -6.02 5.49 9.94
C GLU A 17 -6.16 5.36 8.40
N GLY A 18 -5.74 4.22 7.82
CA GLY A 18 -5.76 3.99 6.38
C GLY A 18 -4.54 4.57 5.64
N ASP A 19 -3.45 4.82 6.36
CA ASP A 19 -2.28 5.56 5.88
C ASP A 19 -1.12 4.67 5.42
N ILE A 20 -1.30 3.35 5.38
CA ILE A 20 -0.28 2.43 4.87
C ILE A 20 -0.72 1.83 3.55
N VAL A 21 0.13 1.94 2.54
CA VAL A 21 0.02 1.24 1.24
C VAL A 21 1.02 0.10 1.22
N SER A 22 0.56 -1.10 0.89
CA SER A 22 1.41 -2.25 0.59
C SER A 22 1.63 -2.36 -0.91
N SER A 23 2.88 -2.58 -1.32
CA SER A 23 3.24 -2.95 -2.70
C SER A 23 3.94 -4.32 -2.66
N PHE A 24 3.30 -5.34 -3.22
CA PHE A 24 3.77 -6.72 -3.31
C PHE A 24 4.14 -7.07 -4.75
N SER A 25 5.24 -7.79 -4.95
CA SER A 25 5.61 -8.36 -6.25
C SER A 25 6.21 -9.75 -6.10
N VAL A 26 6.00 -10.58 -7.12
CA VAL A 26 6.61 -11.91 -7.25
C VAL A 26 6.74 -12.29 -8.72
N LEU A 27 7.86 -12.91 -9.08
CA LEU A 27 7.98 -13.65 -10.33
C LEU A 27 7.61 -15.12 -10.09
N LEU A 28 6.64 -15.61 -10.85
CA LEU A 28 6.25 -17.01 -10.88
C LEU A 28 6.62 -17.64 -12.21
N GLN A 29 7.12 -18.87 -12.18
CA GLN A 29 7.31 -19.70 -13.36
C GLN A 29 6.82 -21.11 -13.05
N SER A 30 5.87 -21.59 -13.83
CA SER A 30 5.38 -22.97 -13.80
C SER A 30 5.70 -23.64 -15.12
N ARG A 31 6.26 -24.85 -15.05
CA ARG A 31 6.61 -25.59 -16.26
C ARG A 31 5.48 -26.52 -16.62
N SER A 32 4.98 -26.34 -17.83
CA SER A 32 4.17 -27.34 -18.50
C SER A 32 5.10 -28.36 -19.14
N ILE A 33 4.82 -29.64 -18.93
CA ILE A 33 5.33 -30.72 -19.77
C ILE A 33 4.12 -31.38 -20.42
N SER A 34 4.31 -32.10 -21.54
CA SER A 34 3.22 -32.68 -22.35
C SER A 34 2.21 -33.56 -21.60
N SER A 35 2.50 -33.97 -20.36
CA SER A 35 1.63 -34.74 -19.48
C SER A 35 0.78 -33.91 -18.49
N GLY A 36 1.05 -32.62 -18.33
CA GLY A 36 0.42 -31.72 -17.36
C GLY A 36 1.40 -30.66 -16.87
N SER A 37 0.88 -29.55 -16.35
CA SER A 37 1.69 -28.50 -15.73
C SER A 37 1.50 -28.52 -14.23
N ASP A 38 2.59 -28.40 -13.49
CA ASP A 38 2.52 -27.92 -12.11
C ASP A 38 2.07 -26.46 -12.09
N ILE A 39 1.55 -26.00 -10.96
CA ILE A 39 1.02 -24.64 -10.82
C ILE A 39 1.69 -23.97 -9.63
N GLY A 40 2.49 -22.94 -9.92
CA GLY A 40 3.03 -22.00 -8.95
C GLY A 40 1.96 -21.01 -8.51
N LYS A 41 1.84 -20.82 -7.20
CA LYS A 41 0.86 -19.92 -6.59
C LYS A 41 1.52 -19.11 -5.47
N ALA A 42 1.23 -17.82 -5.43
CA ALA A 42 1.49 -16.98 -4.27
C ALA A 42 0.15 -16.52 -3.66
N THR A 43 0.08 -16.45 -2.34
CA THR A 43 -1.07 -15.91 -1.62
C THR A 43 -0.59 -14.82 -0.67
N LEU A 44 -1.15 -13.62 -0.80
CA LEU A 44 -0.94 -12.49 0.10
C LEU A 44 -2.19 -12.33 0.96
N SER A 45 -2.06 -12.43 2.28
CA SER A 45 -3.18 -12.30 3.21
C SER A 45 -2.89 -11.23 4.26
N PHE A 46 -3.91 -10.45 4.60
CA PHE A 46 -3.89 -9.45 5.67
C PHE A 46 -4.75 -9.97 6.82
N LEU A 47 -4.18 -10.08 8.01
CA LEU A 47 -4.83 -10.69 9.17
C LEU A 47 -4.94 -9.70 10.33
N ASP A 48 -6.03 -9.80 11.08
CA ASP A 48 -6.22 -9.06 12.33
C ASP A 48 -5.43 -9.66 13.51
N GLU A 49 -5.52 -9.04 14.69
CA GLU A 49 -4.85 -9.51 15.93
C GLU A 49 -5.28 -10.92 16.37
N SER A 50 -6.47 -11.37 15.96
CA SER A 50 -7.00 -12.70 16.25
C SER A 50 -6.64 -13.73 15.17
N ASN A 51 -5.82 -13.36 14.18
CA ASN A 51 -5.49 -14.14 13.00
C ASN A 51 -6.69 -14.43 12.06
N ASN A 52 -7.72 -13.60 12.08
CA ASN A 52 -8.76 -13.67 11.05
C ASN A 52 -8.27 -12.98 9.79
N VAL A 53 -8.50 -13.61 8.63
CA VAL A 53 -8.19 -13.02 7.32
C VAL A 53 -9.18 -11.88 7.03
N LEU A 54 -8.66 -10.67 6.95
CA LEU A 54 -9.39 -9.46 6.55
C LEU A 54 -9.50 -9.37 5.03
N LEU A 55 -8.41 -9.71 4.33
CA LEU A 55 -8.32 -9.68 2.88
C LEU A 55 -7.28 -10.69 2.42
N SER A 56 -7.48 -11.28 1.25
CA SER A 56 -6.50 -12.18 0.63
C SER A 56 -6.52 -12.03 -0.88
N GLU A 57 -5.34 -12.11 -1.50
CA GLU A 57 -5.14 -12.09 -2.94
C GLU A 57 -4.35 -13.35 -3.35
N VAL A 58 -4.73 -13.96 -4.47
CA VAL A 58 -4.11 -15.20 -4.95
C VAL A 58 -3.58 -14.99 -6.36
N PHE A 59 -2.26 -15.13 -6.52
CA PHE A 59 -1.56 -15.05 -7.79
C PHE A 59 -1.28 -16.47 -8.26
N ILE A 60 -1.78 -16.84 -9.43
CA ILE A 60 -1.62 -18.17 -10.01
C ILE A 60 -0.96 -18.01 -11.36
N ASP A 61 0.17 -18.69 -11.54
CA ASP A 61 0.76 -18.80 -12.85
C ASP A 61 0.06 -19.90 -13.66
N ASN A 62 -0.34 -19.57 -14.90
CA ASN A 62 -1.08 -20.46 -15.77
C ASN A 62 -0.35 -20.58 -17.11
N PRO A 63 0.62 -21.50 -17.22
CA PRO A 63 1.43 -21.58 -18.43
C PRO A 63 0.59 -22.10 -19.60
N VAL A 64 0.53 -21.30 -20.67
CA VAL A 64 -0.24 -21.66 -21.87
C VAL A 64 0.54 -22.56 -22.83
N GLN A 65 1.86 -22.75 -22.65
CA GLN A 65 2.68 -23.75 -23.35
C GLN A 65 4.12 -23.76 -22.79
N ASP A 66 4.97 -24.69 -23.27
CA ASP A 66 6.37 -24.97 -22.89
C ASP A 66 7.34 -23.74 -22.92
N VAL A 67 7.07 -22.70 -22.13
CA VAL A 67 7.92 -21.50 -22.09
C VAL A 67 8.53 -21.33 -20.71
N PHE A 68 9.85 -21.16 -20.70
CA PHE A 68 10.67 -20.82 -19.53
C PHE A 68 10.52 -19.35 -19.14
N ASP A 69 9.32 -18.79 -19.33
CA ASP A 69 9.06 -17.39 -19.07
C ASP A 69 8.72 -17.18 -17.59
N TRP A 70 9.19 -16.06 -17.06
CA TRP A 70 8.82 -15.60 -15.72
C TRP A 70 7.67 -14.62 -15.86
N ASN A 71 6.58 -14.89 -15.15
CA ASN A 71 5.42 -14.02 -15.10
C ASN A 71 5.48 -13.17 -13.83
N GLN A 72 5.54 -11.85 -14.00
CA GLN A 72 5.49 -10.92 -12.88
C GLN A 72 4.05 -10.68 -12.45
N PHE A 73 3.80 -10.88 -11.17
CA PHE A 73 2.60 -10.47 -10.48
C PHE A 73 2.92 -9.29 -9.58
N PHE A 74 1.99 -8.36 -9.51
CA PHE A 74 2.11 -7.14 -8.72
C PHE A 74 0.75 -6.78 -8.13
N ASP A 75 0.75 -6.35 -6.88
CA ASP A 75 -0.43 -5.82 -6.20
C ASP A 75 -0.03 -4.63 -5.33
N GLU A 76 -0.76 -3.53 -5.48
CA GLU A 76 -0.60 -2.34 -4.67
C GLU A 76 -1.96 -1.89 -4.14
N ARG A 77 -2.06 -1.75 -2.82
CA ARG A 77 -3.31 -1.38 -2.15
C ARG A 77 -3.08 -0.75 -0.79
N ILE A 78 -4.08 -0.02 -0.30
CA ILE A 78 -4.14 0.38 1.10
C ILE A 78 -4.28 -0.89 1.95
N VAL A 79 -3.47 -1.00 3.00
CA VAL A 79 -3.54 -2.10 3.96
C VAL A 79 -4.88 -2.02 4.70
N PRO A 80 -5.66 -3.11 4.78
CA PRO A 80 -6.93 -3.09 5.49
C PRO A 80 -6.79 -2.66 6.95
N VAL A 81 -7.69 -1.78 7.40
CA VAL A 81 -7.80 -1.36 8.82
C VAL A 81 -7.87 -2.60 9.71
N SER A 82 -7.24 -2.54 10.89
CA SER A 82 -7.09 -3.64 11.85
C SER A 82 -6.06 -4.71 11.48
N THR A 83 -5.33 -4.59 10.36
CA THR A 83 -4.24 -5.54 10.05
C THR A 83 -3.15 -5.48 11.12
N ARG A 84 -2.73 -6.65 11.61
CA ARG A 84 -1.60 -6.84 12.54
C ARG A 84 -0.56 -7.83 12.02
N SER A 85 -0.94 -8.69 11.08
CA SER A 85 0.00 -9.56 10.37
C SER A 85 -0.28 -9.57 8.87
N ILE A 86 0.79 -9.65 8.07
CA ILE A 86 0.72 -9.91 6.64
C ILE A 86 1.39 -11.26 6.39
N GLU A 87 0.67 -12.18 5.74
CA GLU A 87 1.17 -13.49 5.39
C GLU A 87 1.38 -13.62 3.88
N ILE A 88 2.55 -14.13 3.52
CA ILE A 88 2.89 -14.52 2.15
C ILE A 88 3.12 -16.03 2.15
N ILE A 89 2.34 -16.74 1.33
CA ILE A 89 2.49 -18.18 1.13
C ILE A 89 2.88 -18.43 -0.32
N LEU A 90 3.99 -19.11 -0.52
CA LEU A 90 4.41 -19.63 -1.83
C LEU A 90 4.11 -21.12 -1.86
N ASP A 91 3.30 -21.54 -2.82
CA ASP A 91 2.83 -22.90 -2.91
C ASP A 91 2.94 -23.42 -4.34
N SER A 92 3.43 -24.66 -4.46
CA SER A 92 3.48 -25.35 -5.74
C SER A 92 2.57 -26.56 -5.69
N SER A 93 1.54 -26.55 -6.54
CA SER A 93 0.63 -27.68 -6.69
C SER A 93 1.16 -28.62 -7.76
N ARG A 94 1.66 -29.79 -7.33
CA ARG A 94 2.15 -30.83 -8.24
C ARG A 94 0.99 -31.55 -8.90
N ASN A 95 0.95 -31.56 -10.22
CA ASN A 95 -0.05 -32.27 -11.00
C ASN A 95 0.50 -33.57 -11.62
N VAL A 96 1.78 -33.61 -12.03
CA VAL A 96 2.41 -34.79 -12.65
C VAL A 96 3.90 -34.92 -12.26
N GLY A 97 4.50 -36.11 -12.38
CA GLY A 97 5.94 -36.31 -12.22
C GLY A 97 6.41 -36.56 -10.77
N ILE A 98 7.73 -36.47 -10.55
CA ILE A 98 8.39 -36.75 -9.26
C ILE A 98 8.87 -35.50 -8.53
N SER A 99 9.15 -34.42 -9.25
CA SER A 99 9.48 -33.09 -8.72
C SER A 99 8.25 -32.20 -8.74
N SER A 100 8.37 -31.03 -8.11
CA SER A 100 7.47 -29.93 -8.45
C SER A 100 8.18 -28.92 -9.33
N ASP A 101 7.58 -28.60 -10.46
CA ASP A 101 8.21 -27.79 -11.51
C ASP A 101 7.66 -26.36 -11.53
N SER A 102 7.54 -25.77 -10.33
CA SER A 102 7.24 -24.35 -10.15
C SER A 102 8.35 -23.64 -9.39
N TYR A 103 8.64 -22.42 -9.80
CA TYR A 103 9.73 -21.59 -9.31
C TYR A 103 9.21 -20.21 -8.94
N PHE A 104 9.87 -19.61 -7.96
CA PHE A 104 9.51 -18.32 -7.37
C PHE A 104 10.78 -17.48 -7.29
N ASP A 105 10.72 -16.24 -7.74
CA ASP A 105 11.84 -15.31 -7.65
C ASP A 105 11.34 -13.87 -7.40
N GLU A 106 12.25 -12.98 -7.01
CA GLU A 106 12.00 -11.54 -6.77
C GLU A 106 10.80 -11.25 -5.86
N VAL A 107 10.52 -12.13 -4.89
CA VAL A 107 9.44 -11.96 -3.92
C VAL A 107 9.75 -10.74 -3.04
N SER A 108 8.87 -9.75 -3.08
CA SER A 108 9.05 -8.50 -2.33
C SER A 108 7.71 -7.98 -1.78
N LEU A 109 7.77 -7.42 -0.58
CA LEU A 109 6.70 -6.66 0.03
C LEU A 109 7.31 -5.38 0.61
N THR A 110 6.74 -4.24 0.25
CA THR A 110 7.10 -2.94 0.81
C THR A 110 5.87 -2.26 1.39
N LEU A 111 6.05 -1.52 2.48
CA LEU A 111 5.02 -0.73 3.15
C LEU A 111 5.44 0.74 3.12
N ASN A 112 4.58 1.60 2.59
CA ASN A 112 4.84 3.03 2.45
C ASN A 112 3.67 3.82 3.04
N SER A 113 3.95 5.01 3.57
CA SER A 113 2.88 5.93 3.97
C SER A 113 2.11 6.43 2.74
N SER A 114 0.79 6.53 2.85
CA SER A 114 -0.13 7.04 1.82
C SER A 114 0.14 8.51 1.47
N ASP A 115 0.70 9.27 2.42
CA ASP A 115 0.85 10.73 2.37
C ASP A 115 2.09 11.22 1.59
N ASN A 116 2.74 10.34 0.81
CA ASN A 116 3.89 10.71 -0.03
C ASN A 116 3.53 11.56 -1.28
N GLN A 117 2.36 12.22 -1.28
CA GLN A 117 2.04 13.33 -2.18
C GLN A 117 2.43 14.63 -1.47
N SER A 118 3.67 15.07 -1.62
CA SER A 118 4.13 16.37 -1.12
C SER A 118 3.32 17.52 -1.74
N VAL A 119 2.24 17.94 -1.08
CA VAL A 119 1.60 19.23 -1.35
C VAL A 119 2.45 20.29 -0.62
N PRO A 120 3.15 21.20 -1.32
CA PRO A 120 3.83 22.29 -0.65
C PRO A 120 2.78 23.16 0.05
N GLU A 121 2.86 23.25 1.38
CA GLU A 121 2.02 24.14 2.18
C GLU A 121 2.19 25.59 1.66
N PRO A 122 1.11 26.31 1.29
CA PRO A 122 1.22 27.74 1.07
C PRO A 122 1.53 28.38 2.43
N ALA A 123 2.74 28.94 2.53
CA ALA A 123 3.27 29.59 3.73
C ALA A 123 2.22 30.43 4.46
N SER A 124 2.03 30.13 5.73
CA SER A 124 1.14 30.83 6.65
C SER A 124 1.36 32.36 6.59
N ALA A 125 0.35 33.09 6.13
CA ALA A 125 0.32 34.55 6.27
C ALA A 125 0.08 34.90 7.75
N PRO A 126 0.90 35.76 8.38
CA PRO A 126 0.66 36.14 9.76
C PRO A 126 -0.59 36.99 9.87
N SER A 127 -1.50 36.58 10.75
CA SER A 127 -2.64 37.37 11.23
C SER A 127 -2.14 38.62 11.96
N LEU A 128 -2.60 39.79 11.55
CA LEU A 128 -2.38 41.05 12.27
C LEU A 128 -3.72 41.57 12.76
N ILE A 129 -3.99 41.33 14.05
CA ILE A 129 -5.04 42.02 14.83
C ILE A 129 -4.36 43.00 15.79
N ALA A 130 -4.71 44.28 15.70
CA ALA A 130 -4.71 45.29 16.78
C ALA A 130 -5.56 46.48 16.28
N LEU A 131 -6.82 46.71 16.66
CA LEU A 131 -7.46 47.04 17.96
C LEU A 131 -7.05 48.42 18.55
N GLY A 132 -7.96 49.40 18.57
CA GLY A 132 -7.97 50.48 19.59
C GLY A 132 -8.23 51.95 19.17
N VAL A 133 -9.51 52.33 19.10
CA VAL A 133 -10.21 53.59 19.52
C VAL A 133 -9.40 54.85 19.91
N LEU A 134 -9.82 56.05 19.44
CA LEU A 134 -10.03 57.30 20.23
C LEU A 134 -10.76 58.37 19.39
N GLY A 135 -11.76 59.05 20.00
CA GLY A 135 -12.70 59.95 19.32
C GLY A 135 -12.60 61.44 19.68
N PHE A 136 -13.61 62.17 19.18
CA PHE A 136 -14.07 63.56 19.44
C PHE A 136 -13.16 64.76 19.08
N GLY A 137 -13.71 65.67 18.26
CA GLY A 137 -13.18 67.03 18.07
C GLY A 137 -14.01 67.85 17.08
N SER A 138 -14.56 68.96 17.55
CA SER A 138 -15.62 69.79 16.98
C SER A 138 -15.17 70.96 16.07
N SER A 139 -16.15 71.51 15.32
CA SER A 139 -16.42 72.94 15.06
C SER A 139 -15.83 73.69 13.83
N LEU A 140 -16.79 74.28 13.11
CA LEU A 140 -16.92 75.65 12.56
C LEU A 140 -16.04 76.24 11.43
N LEU A 141 -16.79 76.74 10.42
CA LEU A 141 -16.58 77.86 9.49
C LEU A 141 -15.50 78.91 9.82
N LYS A 142 -14.76 79.41 8.81
CA LYS A 142 -15.03 80.68 8.04
C LYS A 142 -13.88 81.05 7.07
N ARG A 143 -14.26 81.46 5.83
CA ARG A 143 -13.80 82.59 4.95
C ARG A 143 -12.37 83.16 5.13
N THR A 144 -11.58 83.61 4.15
CA THR A 144 -11.74 84.18 2.78
C THR A 144 -10.31 84.47 2.25
N SER A 145 -10.08 84.47 0.93
CA SER A 145 -8.95 85.19 0.33
C SER A 145 -9.47 86.29 -0.60
N ARG A 146 -8.70 87.38 -0.63
CA ARG A 146 -8.94 88.70 -1.24
C ARG A 146 -9.29 88.66 -2.73
#